data_AF-A0A133VJ27-F1
#
_entry.id   AF-A0A133VJ27-F1
#
_cell.length_a   1.000
_cell.length_b   1.000
_cell.length_c   1.000
_cell.angle_alpha   90.00
_cell.angle_beta   90.00
_cell.angle_gamma   90.00
#
_symmetry.space_group_name_H-M   'P 1'
#
loop_
_entity.id
_entity.type
_entity.pdbx_description
1 polymer ?
#
loop_
_entity_poly.entity_id
_entity_poly.type
_entity_poly.pdbx_seq_one_letter_code
_entity_poly.pdbx_strand_id
1 'polypeptide(L)'
;MGSLERYWSVMRNELPAKFRICRKISVETDLDSEEEKLWNVHRKKLEEFEDLRRKIDSGKIDLDEKEEPDKSLLDLKKELAEGIIESCHFCEHRCDVDRTEGETGVCGVGEVARISSEFLHRGEEPELVPSFTIFFNG
;
A
#
# COMPACT_ATOMS: atom_id res chain seq x y z
N MET A 1 -16.03 16.61 11.26
CA MET A 1 -14.76 15.86 11.15
C MET A 1 -14.32 15.94 9.70
N GLY A 2 -13.20 16.61 9.43
CA GLY A 2 -12.77 16.90 8.06
C GLY A 2 -12.17 15.66 7.40
N SER A 3 -12.38 15.50 6.08
CA SER A 3 -11.90 14.36 5.28
C SER A 3 -10.39 14.05 5.44
N LEU A 4 -9.60 15.05 5.84
CA LEU A 4 -8.13 14.99 5.95
C LEU A 4 -7.59 14.95 7.39
N GLU A 5 -8.42 14.86 8.42
CA GLU A 5 -7.97 14.97 9.82
C GLU A 5 -6.90 13.92 10.18
N ARG A 6 -7.15 12.65 9.84
CA ARG A 6 -6.17 11.58 10.03
C ARG A 6 -4.88 11.81 9.25
N TYR A 7 -4.97 12.34 8.03
CA TYR A 7 -3.80 12.64 7.20
C TYR A 7 -2.89 13.65 7.92
N TRP A 8 -3.46 14.72 8.46
CA TRP A 8 -2.69 15.72 9.21
C TRP A 8 -2.09 15.16 10.50
N SER A 9 -2.82 14.33 11.23
CA SER A 9 -2.26 13.66 12.42
C SER A 9 -1.10 12.72 12.10
N VAL A 10 -1.16 11.99 10.98
CA VAL A 10 -0.02 11.19 10.51
C VAL A 10 1.16 12.09 10.14
N MET A 11 0.92 13.16 9.39
CA MET A 11 1.96 14.14 8.99
C MET A 11 2.65 14.79 10.19
N ARG A 12 1.92 15.01 11.29
CA ARG A 12 2.46 15.56 12.55
C ARG A 12 3.06 14.51 13.49
N ASN A 13 3.16 13.25 13.06
CA ASN A 13 3.58 12.11 13.88
C ASN A 13 2.72 11.87 15.14
N GLU A 14 1.46 12.31 15.14
CA GLU A 14 0.50 12.06 16.23
C GLU A 14 -0.18 10.70 16.11
N LEU A 15 -0.38 10.21 14.88
CA LEU A 15 -0.92 8.89 14.59
C LEU A 15 0.00 8.13 13.63
N PRO A 16 0.07 6.80 13.71
CA PRO A 16 0.92 6.02 12.83
C PRO A 16 0.35 5.96 11.40
N ALA A 17 1.24 5.97 10.41
CA ALA A 17 0.90 5.72 9.03
C ALA A 17 0.27 4.32 8.85
N LYS A 18 -0.64 4.17 7.87
CA LYS A 18 -1.40 2.92 7.66
C LYS A 18 -0.51 1.69 7.42
N PHE A 19 0.60 1.84 6.69
CA PHE A 19 1.51 0.71 6.45
C PHE A 19 2.17 0.19 7.74
N ARG A 20 2.42 1.06 8.74
CA ARG A 20 2.91 0.63 10.06
C ARG A 20 1.86 -0.22 10.79
N ILE A 21 0.58 0.10 10.63
CA ILE A 21 -0.53 -0.69 11.18
C ILE A 21 -0.60 -2.05 10.46
N CYS A 22 -0.50 -2.08 9.13
CA CYS A 22 -0.48 -3.33 8.37
C CYS A 22 0.65 -4.28 8.83
N ARG A 23 1.81 -3.73 9.18
CA ARG A 23 2.97 -4.50 9.69
C ARG A 23 2.71 -5.19 11.04
N LYS A 24 1.69 -4.76 11.80
CA LYS A 24 1.33 -5.35 13.11
C LYS A 24 0.19 -6.37 13.05
N ILE A 25 -0.33 -6.68 11.87
CA ILE A 25 -1.45 -7.61 11.68
C ILE A 25 -0.90 -8.93 11.17
N SER A 26 -1.01 -10.00 11.96
CA SER A 26 -0.46 -11.30 11.58
C SER A 26 -1.20 -11.93 10.40
N VAL A 27 -0.47 -12.67 9.57
CA VAL A 27 -1.02 -13.47 8.49
C VAL A 27 -0.60 -14.92 8.69
N GLU A 28 -1.57 -15.79 8.99
CA GLU A 28 -1.38 -17.23 9.18
C GLU A 28 -1.65 -18.00 7.88
N THR A 29 -1.03 -17.56 6.79
CA THR A 29 -1.14 -18.22 5.48
C THR A 29 0.25 -18.31 4.87
N ASP A 30 0.45 -19.36 4.08
CA ASP A 30 1.66 -19.45 3.29
C ASP A 30 1.60 -18.47 2.12
N LEU A 31 2.66 -17.67 1.95
CA LEU A 31 2.66 -16.61 0.92
C LEU A 31 2.78 -17.21 -0.48
N ASP A 32 3.35 -18.41 -0.59
CA ASP A 32 3.40 -19.22 -1.82
C ASP A 32 2.06 -19.91 -2.16
N SER A 33 0.97 -19.56 -1.47
CA SER A 33 -0.37 -20.10 -1.76
C SER A 33 -0.93 -19.54 -3.07
N GLU A 34 -1.94 -20.22 -3.62
CA GLU A 34 -2.71 -19.72 -4.77
C GLU A 34 -3.21 -18.28 -4.58
N GLU A 35 -3.13 -17.47 -5.64
CA GLU A 35 -3.45 -16.03 -5.62
C GLU A 35 -4.86 -15.74 -5.07
N GLU A 36 -5.86 -16.51 -5.47
CA GLU A 36 -7.24 -16.36 -4.97
C GLU A 36 -7.32 -16.52 -3.45
N LYS A 37 -6.54 -17.46 -2.89
CA LYS A 37 -6.45 -17.65 -1.44
C LYS A 37 -5.77 -16.47 -0.76
N LEU A 38 -4.71 -15.91 -1.34
CA LEU A 38 -4.04 -14.70 -0.83
C LEU A 38 -5.00 -13.51 -0.79
N TRP A 39 -5.75 -13.26 -1.86
CA TRP A 39 -6.79 -12.21 -1.89
C TRP A 39 -7.90 -12.44 -0.87
N ASN A 40 -8.34 -13.68 -0.67
CA ASN A 40 -9.32 -14.04 0.35
C ASN A 40 -8.83 -13.72 1.77
N VAL A 41 -7.55 -14.01 2.06
CA VAL A 41 -6.93 -13.68 3.34
C VAL A 41 -6.79 -12.17 3.50
N HIS A 42 -6.35 -11.46 2.46
CA HIS A 42 -6.21 -10.01 2.47
C HIS A 42 -7.53 -9.31 2.81
N ARG A 43 -8.65 -9.72 2.20
CA ARG A 43 -9.98 -9.17 2.50
C ARG A 43 -10.35 -9.33 3.98
N LYS A 44 -10.13 -10.51 4.56
CA LYS A 44 -10.38 -10.75 6.00
C LYS A 44 -9.48 -9.88 6.88
N LYS A 45 -8.20 -9.75 6.52
CA LYS A 45 -7.22 -8.97 7.28
C LYS A 45 -7.43 -7.47 7.17
N LEU A 46 -8.12 -6.99 6.12
CA LEU A 46 -8.58 -5.60 6.04
C LEU A 46 -9.66 -5.27 7.06
N GLU A 47 -10.52 -6.22 7.45
CA GLU A 47 -11.50 -6.01 8.53
C GLU A 47 -10.77 -5.81 9.87
N GLU A 48 -9.78 -6.66 10.14
CA GLU A 48 -8.90 -6.55 11.32
C GLU A 48 -8.12 -5.22 11.32
N PHE A 49 -7.64 -4.79 10.14
CA PHE A 49 -6.97 -3.50 9.96
C PHE A 49 -7.87 -2.33 10.32
N GLU A 50 -9.11 -2.29 9.82
CA GLU A 50 -10.03 -1.19 10.12
C GLU A 50 -10.38 -1.14 11.61
N ASP A 51 -10.53 -2.30 12.26
CA ASP A 51 -10.74 -2.39 13.70
C ASP A 51 -9.54 -1.88 14.50
N LEU A 52 -8.33 -2.33 14.17
CA LEU A 52 -7.11 -1.89 14.83
C LEU A 52 -6.88 -0.39 14.62
N ARG A 53 -7.05 0.10 13.38
CA ARG A 53 -6.96 1.52 13.05
C ARG A 53 -7.93 2.35 13.88
N ARG A 54 -9.20 1.95 14.00
CA ARG A 54 -10.19 2.68 14.84
C ARG A 54 -9.80 2.72 16.31
N LYS A 55 -9.20 1.65 16.85
CA LYS A 55 -8.73 1.61 18.24
C LYS A 55 -7.52 2.53 18.45
N ILE A 56 -6.58 2.56 17.51
CA ILE A 56 -5.43 3.48 17.52
C ILE A 56 -5.90 4.94 17.42
N ASP A 57 -6.79 5.23 16.46
CA ASP A 57 -7.31 6.58 16.22
C ASP A 57 -8.10 7.12 17.41
N SER A 58 -8.67 6.24 18.24
CA SER A 58 -9.35 6.60 19.49
C SER A 58 -8.45 6.55 20.74
N GLY A 59 -7.14 6.31 20.58
CA GLY A 59 -6.17 6.23 21.68
C GLY A 59 -6.33 5.02 22.59
N LYS A 60 -7.10 4.00 22.18
CA LYS A 60 -7.34 2.79 22.99
C LYS A 60 -6.19 1.77 22.91
N ILE A 61 -5.38 1.85 21.87
CA ILE A 61 -4.23 0.98 21.63
C ILE A 61 -3.08 1.86 21.18
N ASP A 62 -1.92 1.70 21.81
CA ASP A 62 -0.66 2.17 21.25
C ASP A 62 -0.14 1.12 20.26
N LEU A 63 0.24 1.56 19.05
CA LEU A 63 0.78 0.66 18.04
C LEU A 63 2.15 0.11 18.45
N ASP A 64 2.93 0.89 19.20
CA ASP A 64 4.30 0.53 19.58
C ASP A 64 4.32 -0.54 20.69
N GLU A 65 3.20 -0.75 21.40
CA GLU A 65 3.02 -1.86 22.35
C GLU A 65 2.69 -3.20 21.66
N LYS A 66 2.44 -3.21 20.34
CA LYS A 66 2.18 -4.45 19.59
C LYS A 66 3.47 -5.05 19.05
N GLU A 67 3.64 -6.35 19.28
CA GLU A 67 4.68 -7.14 18.65
C GLU A 67 4.53 -7.18 17.11
N GLU A 68 5.66 -7.33 16.42
CA GLU A 68 5.67 -7.61 14.99
C GLU A 68 5.54 -9.12 14.77
N PRO A 69 4.58 -9.58 13.95
CA PRO A 69 4.47 -10.98 13.58
C PRO A 69 5.53 -11.36 12.53
N ASP A 70 5.84 -12.66 12.42
CA ASP A 70 6.77 -13.18 11.41
C ASP A 70 6.31 -12.89 9.97
N LYS A 71 4.99 -12.96 9.73
CA LYS A 71 4.33 -12.60 8.47
C LYS A 71 3.19 -11.64 8.77
N SER A 72 3.19 -10.49 8.11
CA SER A 72 2.22 -9.42 8.32
C SER A 72 1.30 -9.19 7.12
N LEU A 73 0.23 -8.42 7.32
CA LEU A 73 -0.60 -7.93 6.21
C LEU A 73 0.20 -7.07 5.22
N LEU A 74 1.28 -6.41 5.67
CA LEU A 74 2.17 -5.68 4.76
C LEU A 74 2.93 -6.66 3.85
N ASP A 75 3.42 -7.77 4.38
CA ASP A 75 4.12 -8.81 3.60
C ASP A 75 3.17 -9.48 2.60
N LEU A 76 1.93 -9.78 3.02
CA LEU A 76 0.90 -10.28 2.11
C LEU A 76 0.59 -9.30 0.96
N LYS A 77 0.58 -7.99 1.24
CA LYS A 77 0.38 -6.98 0.19
C LYS A 77 1.58 -6.88 -0.75
N LYS A 78 2.80 -7.12 -0.25
CA LYS A 78 4.01 -7.20 -1.07
C LYS A 78 3.92 -8.39 -2.03
N GLU A 79 3.60 -9.57 -1.50
CA GLU A 79 3.42 -10.80 -2.30
C GLU A 79 2.37 -10.62 -3.40
N LEU A 80 1.20 -10.07 -3.06
CA LEU A 80 0.15 -9.77 -4.05
C LEU A 80 0.64 -8.77 -5.11
N ALA A 81 1.44 -7.77 -4.74
CA ALA A 81 2.01 -6.83 -5.70
C ALA A 81 3.05 -7.51 -6.61
N GLU A 82 3.82 -8.47 -6.09
CA GLU A 82 4.74 -9.28 -6.88
C GLU A 82 3.95 -10.11 -7.90
N GLY A 83 2.85 -10.77 -7.52
CA GLY A 83 1.98 -11.47 -8.50
C GLY A 83 1.34 -10.52 -9.53
N ILE A 84 0.93 -9.31 -9.14
CA ILE A 84 0.39 -8.31 -10.08
C ILE A 84 1.43 -7.92 -11.14
N ILE A 85 2.73 -7.92 -10.82
CA ILE A 85 3.77 -7.44 -11.75
C ILE A 85 4.02 -8.41 -12.92
N GLU A 86 3.75 -9.71 -12.72
CA GLU A 86 3.85 -10.78 -13.71
C GLU A 86 2.72 -10.72 -14.76
N SER A 87 1.60 -10.09 -14.42
CA SER A 87 0.54 -9.74 -15.37
C SER A 87 0.06 -8.33 -15.08
N CYS A 88 0.87 -7.34 -15.46
CA CYS A 88 0.78 -5.98 -14.93
C CYS A 88 -0.58 -5.31 -15.14
N HIS A 89 -1.28 -5.09 -14.03
CA HIS A 89 -2.52 -4.32 -13.96
C HIS A 89 -2.54 -3.27 -12.83
N PHE A 90 -1.37 -2.70 -12.50
CA PHE A 90 -1.25 -1.61 -11.53
C PHE A 90 -1.95 -0.30 -11.94
N CYS A 91 -2.17 -0.08 -13.24
CA CYS A 91 -2.87 1.09 -13.76
C CYS A 91 -4.05 0.66 -14.66
N GLU A 92 -4.94 1.60 -14.97
CA GLU A 92 -6.16 1.34 -15.74
C GLU A 92 -5.92 0.84 -17.17
N HIS A 93 -4.69 0.96 -17.70
CA HIS A 93 -4.36 0.34 -18.98
C HIS A 93 -4.43 -1.19 -18.94
N ARG A 94 -4.21 -1.81 -17.77
CA ARG A 94 -4.28 -3.27 -17.57
C ARG A 94 -3.61 -4.02 -18.74
N CYS A 95 -2.33 -3.71 -18.94
CA CYS A 95 -1.61 -4.20 -20.11
C CYS A 95 -1.28 -5.70 -20.04
N ASP A 96 -1.38 -6.30 -18.85
CA ASP A 96 -1.19 -7.73 -18.58
C ASP A 96 0.17 -8.31 -19.02
N VAL A 97 1.15 -7.44 -19.33
CA VAL A 97 2.54 -7.80 -19.65
C VAL A 97 3.27 -8.30 -18.41
N ASP A 98 4.24 -9.16 -18.63
CA ASP A 98 5.12 -9.67 -17.57
C ASP A 98 6.37 -8.82 -17.45
N ARG A 99 6.43 -7.96 -16.43
CA ARG A 99 7.60 -7.08 -16.27
C ARG A 99 8.81 -7.84 -15.77
N THR A 100 8.64 -8.98 -15.10
CA THR A 100 9.75 -9.79 -14.55
C THR A 100 10.57 -10.42 -15.67
N GLU A 101 9.94 -10.68 -16.81
CA GLU A 101 10.59 -11.15 -18.05
C GLU A 101 11.12 -9.99 -18.93
N GLY A 102 11.11 -8.76 -18.40
CA GLY A 102 11.61 -7.57 -19.08
C GLY A 102 10.63 -6.91 -20.05
N GLU A 103 9.36 -7.31 -20.06
CA GLU A 103 8.34 -6.67 -20.88
C GLU A 103 7.91 -5.30 -20.31
N THR A 104 7.44 -4.42 -21.19
CA THR A 104 6.94 -3.09 -20.82
C THR A 104 5.59 -2.83 -21.48
N GLY A 105 4.63 -2.33 -20.69
CA GLY A 105 3.34 -1.88 -21.19
C GLY A 105 3.41 -0.47 -21.79
N VAL A 106 2.24 0.11 -22.06
CA VAL A 106 2.09 1.46 -22.66
C VAL A 106 2.80 2.55 -21.85
N CYS A 107 2.92 2.38 -20.53
CA CYS A 107 3.60 3.33 -19.66
C CYS A 107 5.13 3.27 -19.72
N GLY A 108 5.72 2.25 -20.36
CA GLY A 108 7.18 2.07 -20.50
C GLY A 108 7.95 1.70 -19.23
N VAL A 109 7.39 1.92 -18.04
CA VAL A 109 8.00 1.53 -16.75
C VAL A 109 8.35 0.04 -16.74
N GLY A 110 9.57 -0.38 -16.37
CA GLY A 110 9.97 -1.79 -16.27
C GLY A 110 9.71 -2.42 -14.89
N GLU A 111 10.30 -3.59 -14.63
CA GLU A 111 10.27 -4.24 -13.30
C GLU A 111 10.78 -3.31 -12.19
N VAL A 112 11.97 -2.74 -12.41
CA VAL A 112 12.55 -1.74 -11.52
C VAL A 112 12.12 -0.34 -11.99
N ALA A 113 11.16 0.24 -11.28
CA ALA A 113 10.68 1.59 -11.57
C ALA A 113 11.80 2.63 -11.37
N ARG A 114 12.01 3.47 -12.39
CA ARG A 114 12.95 4.60 -12.32
C ARG A 114 12.19 5.88 -12.02
N ILE A 115 12.65 6.65 -11.05
CA ILE A 115 12.04 7.95 -10.72
C ILE A 115 12.65 9.01 -11.63
N SER A 116 11.80 9.70 -12.39
CA SER A 116 12.16 10.86 -13.21
C SER A 116 12.25 12.13 -12.37
N SER A 117 11.23 12.36 -11.53
CA SER A 117 11.21 13.46 -10.56
C SER A 117 10.25 13.18 -9.41
N GLU A 118 10.51 13.81 -8.27
CA GLU A 118 9.61 13.86 -7.12
C GLU A 118 9.54 15.29 -6.59
N PHE A 119 8.35 15.76 -6.22
CA PHE A 119 8.18 17.09 -5.65
C PHE A 119 6.81 17.25 -4.98
N LEU A 120 6.70 18.29 -4.15
CA LEU A 120 5.41 18.74 -3.62
C LEU A 120 4.67 19.49 -4.74
N HIS A 121 3.70 18.83 -5.35
CA HIS A 121 2.94 19.37 -6.45
C HIS A 121 1.83 20.29 -5.92
N ARG A 122 1.87 21.55 -6.36
CA ARG A 122 0.90 22.60 -6.02
C ARG A 122 -0.03 22.96 -7.17
N GLY A 123 0.11 22.31 -8.32
CA GLY A 123 -0.62 22.59 -9.55
C GLY A 123 -1.79 21.63 -9.83
N GLU A 124 -2.13 20.75 -8.90
CA GLU A 124 -3.32 19.88 -8.99
C GLU A 124 -4.62 20.67 -8.75
N GLU A 125 -5.77 20.01 -8.86
CA GLU A 125 -7.06 20.55 -8.44
C GLU A 125 -7.03 20.99 -6.96
N PRO A 126 -7.81 22.02 -6.57
CA PRO A 126 -7.78 22.56 -5.21
C PRO A 126 -7.96 21.51 -4.09
N GLU A 127 -8.72 20.45 -4.35
CA GLU A 127 -8.97 19.34 -3.43
C GLU A 127 -7.74 18.43 -3.22
N LEU A 128 -6.80 18.43 -4.16
CA LEU A 128 -5.61 17.58 -4.19
C LEU A 128 -4.32 18.36 -3.87
N VAL A 129 -4.41 19.67 -3.63
CA VAL A 129 -3.24 20.52 -3.32
C VAL A 129 -3.02 20.67 -1.80
N PRO A 130 -1.79 20.46 -1.29
CA PRO A 130 -0.64 19.92 -2.01
C PRO A 130 -0.68 18.38 -2.07
N SER A 131 -0.20 17.82 -3.18
CA SER A 131 0.08 16.39 -3.30
C SER A 131 1.59 16.15 -3.34
N PHE A 132 2.04 15.02 -2.80
CA PHE A 132 3.40 14.56 -3.05
C PHE A 132 3.38 13.68 -4.30
N THR A 133 3.98 14.15 -5.38
CA THR A 133 3.91 13.50 -6.69
C THR A 133 5.25 12.88 -7.03
N ILE A 134 5.21 11.62 -7.46
CA ILE A 134 6.36 10.87 -7.96
C ILE A 134 6.07 10.52 -9.41
N PHE A 135 6.94 10.97 -10.33
CA PHE A 135 6.86 10.62 -11.73
C PHE A 135 7.88 9.54 -12.07
N PHE A 136 7.40 8.48 -12.71
CA PHE A 136 8.25 7.41 -13.22
C PHE A 136 8.76 7.70 -14.63
N ASN A 137 9.91 7.14 -14.97
CA ASN A 137 10.45 7.08 -16.32
C ASN A 137 10.15 5.70 -16.93
N GLY A 138 9.62 5.71 -18.14
CA GLY A 138 9.34 4.56 -18.99
C GLY A 138 9.73 4.85 -20.43
#